data_AF-A0ABD3DSF7-F1
#
_entry.id   AF-A0ABD3DSF7-F1
#
_cell.length_a   1.000
_cell.length_b   1.000
_cell.length_c   1.000
_cell.angle_alpha   90.00
_cell.angle_beta   90.00
_cell.angle_gamma   90.00
#
_symmetry.space_group_name_H-M   'P 1'
#
loop_
_entity.id
_entity.type
_entity.pdbx_description
1 polymer ?
#
loop_
_entity_poly.entity_id
_entity_poly.type
_entity_poly.pdbx_seq_one_letter_code
_entity_poly.pdbx_strand_id
1 'polypeptide(L)'
;MTKGGGVSDRHENQGKKTGGQDFLKKKMKKNMQRLGGRGGLSLESFANAKTRNDNYNPSLIKKQREFYKNAKCVQKYKKSLKQQEQLNFPTTRNIPSTDNRPIKGENQANEGSYANRGKMGKKNARSIGELYEKKRDEDEKAKMERDAIMQAKNEERQQAETRRRALKEKMYKKTKSGQPVMKYRIEHLLESIQGSAS
;
A
#
# COMPACT_ATOMS: atom_id res chain seq x y z
N MET A 1 -40.29 48.09 17.34
CA MET A 1 -40.02 47.69 15.93
C MET A 1 -39.04 48.69 15.34
N THR A 2 -37.75 48.38 15.33
CA THR A 2 -36.70 49.25 14.81
C THR A 2 -36.45 48.94 13.33
N LYS A 3 -36.57 49.97 12.49
CA LYS A 3 -36.21 49.96 11.06
C LYS A 3 -34.80 50.56 10.91
N GLY A 4 -34.00 49.94 10.04
CA GLY A 4 -33.19 50.66 9.03
C GLY A 4 -31.80 51.18 9.40
N GLY A 5 -30.85 50.92 8.49
CA GLY A 5 -29.55 51.60 8.33
C GLY A 5 -28.38 50.85 9.00
N GLY A 6 -27.39 50.27 8.33
CA GLY A 6 -26.83 50.57 7.02
C GLY A 6 -25.57 51.43 7.18
N VAL A 7 -24.44 50.82 7.56
CA VAL A 7 -23.10 51.41 7.34
C VAL A 7 -22.16 50.32 6.81
N SER A 8 -21.50 50.71 5.74
CA SER A 8 -20.64 49.98 4.83
C SER A 8 -19.27 49.66 5.42
N ASP A 9 -18.79 48.43 5.22
CA ASP A 9 -17.36 48.17 5.09
C ASP A 9 -17.08 47.44 3.79
N ARG A 10 -16.55 48.20 2.83
CA ARG A 10 -15.95 47.72 1.60
C ARG A 10 -14.67 46.97 1.98
N HIS A 11 -14.66 45.65 1.78
CA HIS A 11 -13.40 44.94 1.64
C HIS A 11 -13.16 44.66 0.16
N GLU A 12 -12.41 45.56 -0.48
CA GLU A 12 -11.71 45.26 -1.72
C GLU A 12 -10.76 44.09 -1.44
N ASN A 13 -10.91 43.01 -2.20
CA ASN A 13 -9.86 41.99 -2.27
C ASN A 13 -9.43 41.87 -3.72
N GLN A 14 -8.48 42.75 -4.07
CA GLN A 14 -7.79 42.75 -5.34
C GLN A 14 -6.97 41.47 -5.53
N GLY A 15 -6.77 41.15 -6.81
CA GLY A 15 -6.23 39.88 -7.28
C GLY A 15 -4.82 39.51 -6.82
N LYS A 16 -4.64 38.18 -6.77
CA LYS A 16 -3.48 37.38 -7.21
C LYS A 16 -2.08 37.92 -6.89
N LYS A 17 -1.38 37.23 -5.98
CA LYS A 17 0.08 37.02 -6.10
C LYS A 17 0.44 35.55 -5.87
N THR A 18 0.54 34.83 -6.99
CA THR A 18 1.26 33.57 -7.11
C THR A 18 2.76 33.86 -7.07
N GLY A 19 3.46 33.38 -6.04
CA GLY A 19 4.92 33.44 -5.98
C GLY A 19 5.41 34.04 -4.67
N GLY A 20 5.63 33.20 -3.67
CA GLY A 20 6.12 33.62 -2.36
C GLY A 20 6.12 32.43 -1.40
N GLN A 21 6.91 32.52 -0.33
CA GLN A 21 7.23 31.50 0.69
C GLN A 21 6.12 30.52 1.13
N ASP A 22 4.85 30.81 0.85
CA ASP A 22 3.69 30.00 1.20
C ASP A 22 3.69 28.62 0.55
N PHE A 23 4.24 28.46 -0.66
CA PHE A 23 4.37 27.14 -1.29
C PHE A 23 5.37 26.23 -0.54
N LEU A 24 6.47 26.80 -0.03
CA LEU A 24 7.48 26.07 0.76
C LEU A 24 6.94 25.75 2.17
N LYS A 25 6.26 26.71 2.82
CA LYS A 25 5.56 26.49 4.10
C LYS A 25 4.49 25.38 4.00
N LYS A 26 3.78 25.30 2.86
CA LYS A 26 2.75 24.27 2.61
C LYS A 26 3.33 22.85 2.46
N LYS A 27 4.56 22.70 1.95
CA LYS A 27 5.26 21.40 1.90
C LYS A 27 5.76 20.96 3.28
N MET A 28 6.32 21.87 4.09
CA MET A 28 6.79 21.53 5.44
C MET A 28 5.63 21.18 6.40
N LYS A 29 4.49 21.89 6.33
CA LYS A 29 3.28 21.55 7.12
C LYS A 29 2.75 20.14 6.85
N LYS A 30 2.84 19.63 5.61
CA LYS A 30 2.41 18.27 5.26
C LYS A 30 3.32 17.19 5.85
N ASN A 31 4.62 17.47 5.99
CA ASN A 31 5.55 16.53 6.60
C ASN A 31 5.41 16.48 8.13
N MET A 32 5.09 17.60 8.78
CA MET A 32 4.79 17.61 10.22
C MET A 32 3.54 16.80 10.59
N GLN A 33 2.54 16.72 9.71
CA GLN A 33 1.36 15.88 9.95
C GLN A 33 1.66 14.38 9.94
N ARG A 34 2.72 13.94 9.24
CA ARG A 34 3.08 12.51 9.13
C ARG A 34 3.82 11.96 10.36
N LEU A 35 4.38 12.84 11.20
CA LEU A 35 5.09 12.48 12.44
C LEU A 35 4.32 12.88 13.70
N GLY A 36 3.01 13.14 13.58
CA GLY A 36 2.18 13.61 14.70
C GLY A 36 2.34 15.11 14.91
N GLY A 37 1.64 15.92 14.10
CA GLY A 37 1.67 17.38 14.20
C GLY A 37 1.11 17.94 15.52
N ARG A 38 0.49 19.13 15.50
CA ARG A 38 -0.05 19.87 16.67
C ARG A 38 -1.21 19.17 17.44
N GLY A 39 -1.37 17.86 17.22
CA GLY A 39 -2.32 16.91 17.79
C GLY A 39 -1.87 15.48 17.48
N GLY A 40 -0.56 15.21 17.62
CA GLY A 40 -0.01 13.85 17.56
C GLY A 40 -0.71 12.91 18.55
N LEU A 41 -0.45 11.60 18.42
CA LEU A 41 -1.04 10.56 19.27
C LEU A 41 -1.04 11.04 20.74
N SER A 42 -2.23 11.16 21.32
CA SER A 42 -2.38 11.69 22.67
C SER A 42 -1.58 10.86 23.67
N LEU A 43 -1.16 11.43 24.80
CA LEU A 43 -0.50 10.67 25.86
C LEU A 43 -1.35 9.47 26.31
N GLU A 44 -2.67 9.66 26.31
CA GLU A 44 -3.66 8.60 26.52
C GLU A 44 -3.57 7.50 25.46
N SER A 45 -3.32 7.83 24.18
CA SER A 45 -3.10 6.84 23.11
C SER A 45 -1.83 6.02 23.34
N PHE A 46 -0.76 6.60 23.88
CA PHE A 46 0.47 5.87 24.21
C PHE A 46 0.31 5.00 25.47
N ALA A 47 -0.35 5.51 26.50
CA ALA A 47 -0.67 4.75 27.71
C ALA A 47 -1.59 3.57 27.39
N ASN A 48 -2.59 3.80 26.54
CA ASN A 48 -3.56 2.78 26.16
C ASN A 48 -3.09 1.85 25.03
N ALA A 49 -1.94 2.10 24.41
CA ALA A 49 -1.40 1.24 23.35
C ALA A 49 -1.08 -0.18 23.81
N LYS A 50 -0.85 -0.38 25.12
CA LYS A 50 -0.59 -1.70 25.72
C LYS A 50 -1.78 -2.27 26.50
N THR A 51 -2.77 -1.44 26.86
CA THR A 51 -3.92 -1.83 27.69
C THR A 51 -5.19 -2.07 26.89
N ARG A 52 -5.27 -1.55 25.65
CA ARG A 52 -6.32 -1.99 24.74
C ARG A 52 -6.10 -3.46 24.43
N ASN A 53 -7.05 -4.28 24.90
CA ASN A 53 -7.32 -5.59 24.34
C ASN A 53 -7.83 -5.37 22.90
N ASP A 54 -6.94 -4.90 22.04
CA ASP A 54 -7.19 -4.83 20.61
C ASP A 54 -7.28 -6.28 20.19
N ASN A 55 -8.53 -6.75 20.01
CA ASN A 55 -8.87 -8.00 19.35
C ASN A 55 -8.41 -7.90 17.88
N TYR A 56 -7.09 -7.82 17.70
CA TYR A 56 -6.42 -7.59 16.44
C TYR A 56 -6.58 -8.86 15.63
N ASN A 57 -7.63 -8.88 14.82
CA ASN A 57 -7.88 -9.96 13.90
C ASN A 57 -7.35 -9.55 12.52
N PRO A 58 -6.16 -10.05 12.10
CA PRO A 58 -5.58 -9.67 10.82
C PRO A 58 -6.48 -10.07 9.63
N SER A 59 -7.34 -11.08 9.78
CA SER A 59 -8.26 -11.50 8.72
C SER A 59 -9.39 -10.49 8.48
N LEU A 60 -9.95 -9.89 9.54
CA LEU A 60 -11.00 -8.87 9.43
C LEU A 60 -10.46 -7.58 8.81
N ILE A 61 -9.26 -7.17 9.23
CA ILE A 61 -8.58 -5.99 8.68
C ILE A 61 -8.27 -6.19 7.20
N LYS A 62 -7.80 -7.38 6.80
CA LYS A 62 -7.59 -7.73 5.39
C LYS A 62 -8.90 -7.65 4.61
N LYS A 63 -9.99 -8.26 5.10
CA LYS A 63 -11.32 -8.21 4.46
C LYS A 63 -11.80 -6.78 4.26
N GLN A 64 -11.69 -5.92 5.27
CA GLN A 64 -12.12 -4.53 5.20
C GLN A 64 -11.29 -3.71 4.19
N ARG A 65 -9.97 -3.94 4.15
CA ARG A 65 -9.08 -3.30 3.15
C ARG A 65 -9.45 -3.71 1.72
N GLU A 66 -9.67 -5.00 1.49
CA GLU A 66 -10.06 -5.50 0.17
C GLU A 66 -11.44 -5.01 -0.24
N PHE A 67 -12.42 -5.01 0.68
CA PHE A 67 -13.75 -4.45 0.42
C PHE A 67 -13.67 -2.98 -0.02
N TYR A 68 -12.87 -2.18 0.66
CA TYR A 68 -12.68 -0.76 0.32
C TYR A 68 -11.99 -0.57 -1.04
N LYS A 69 -10.96 -1.38 -1.35
CA LYS A 69 -10.29 -1.36 -2.66
C LYS A 69 -11.29 -1.71 -3.76
N ASN A 70 -12.09 -2.76 -3.56
CA ASN A 70 -13.08 -3.21 -4.53
C ASN A 70 -14.18 -2.17 -4.75
N ALA A 71 -14.71 -1.57 -3.68
CA ALA A 71 -15.66 -0.48 -3.77
C ALA A 71 -15.12 0.70 -4.59
N LYS A 72 -13.85 1.07 -4.39
CA LYS A 72 -13.18 2.09 -5.20
C LYS A 72 -13.09 1.71 -6.67
N CYS A 73 -12.69 0.47 -6.98
CA CYS A 73 -12.61 -0.01 -8.36
C CYS A 73 -13.97 0.00 -9.05
N VAL A 74 -15.02 -0.50 -8.38
CA VAL A 74 -16.40 -0.46 -8.89
C VAL A 74 -16.86 0.97 -9.11
N GLN A 75 -16.59 1.90 -8.18
CA GLN A 75 -16.98 3.29 -8.34
C GLN A 75 -16.24 3.97 -9.52
N LYS A 76 -14.96 3.66 -9.72
CA LYS A 76 -14.19 4.15 -10.88
C LYS A 76 -14.78 3.61 -12.19
N TYR A 77 -15.08 2.32 -12.25
CA TYR A 77 -15.69 1.69 -13.42
C TYR A 77 -17.08 2.27 -13.74
N LYS A 78 -17.93 2.44 -12.73
CA LYS A 78 -19.24 3.09 -12.91
C LYS A 78 -19.10 4.53 -13.43
N LYS A 79 -18.06 5.26 -13.03
CA LYS A 79 -17.77 6.60 -13.56
C LYS A 79 -17.32 6.57 -15.02
N SER A 80 -16.44 5.64 -15.39
CA SER A 80 -16.00 5.50 -16.79
C SER A 80 -17.14 5.05 -17.71
N LEU A 81 -18.02 4.15 -17.25
CA LEU A 81 -19.23 3.77 -17.99
C LEU A 81 -20.14 4.97 -18.26
N LYS A 82 -20.41 5.81 -17.25
CA LYS A 82 -21.21 7.02 -17.44
C LYS A 82 -20.58 7.99 -18.45
N GLN A 83 -19.26 8.12 -18.44
CA GLN A 83 -18.55 8.94 -19.43
C GLN A 83 -18.63 8.35 -20.83
N GLN A 84 -18.56 7.02 -20.96
CA GLN A 84 -18.70 6.33 -22.22
C GLN A 84 -20.13 6.39 -22.77
N GLU A 85 -21.15 6.24 -21.93
CA GLU A 85 -22.56 6.45 -22.30
C GLU A 85 -22.79 7.88 -22.81
N GLN A 86 -22.22 8.88 -22.14
CA GLN A 86 -22.29 10.27 -22.58
C GLN A 86 -21.59 10.52 -23.94
N LEU A 87 -20.62 9.69 -24.33
CA LEU A 87 -19.92 9.78 -25.62
C LEU A 87 -20.57 8.92 -26.71
N ASN A 88 -21.23 7.81 -26.35
CA ASN A 88 -21.86 6.87 -27.27
C ASN A 88 -23.27 7.28 -27.71
N PHE A 89 -23.88 8.28 -27.07
CA PHE A 89 -25.10 8.94 -27.56
C PHE A 89 -24.78 10.32 -28.14
N PRO A 90 -24.37 10.43 -29.42
CA PRO A 90 -24.55 11.68 -30.13
C PRO A 90 -26.03 11.77 -30.51
N THR A 91 -26.71 12.84 -30.06
CA THR A 91 -28.05 13.27 -30.51
C THR A 91 -29.23 12.81 -29.64
N THR A 92 -29.94 13.79 -29.09
CA THR A 92 -31.26 13.75 -28.41
C THR A 92 -31.34 13.45 -26.91
N ARG A 93 -30.83 14.35 -26.06
CA ARG A 93 -31.46 14.57 -24.74
C ARG A 93 -31.23 16.00 -24.21
N ASN A 94 -31.75 16.97 -24.94
CA ASN A 94 -32.09 18.28 -24.38
C ASN A 94 -33.61 18.45 -24.51
N ILE A 95 -34.35 18.02 -23.49
CA ILE A 95 -35.66 18.60 -23.20
C ILE A 95 -35.63 19.02 -21.73
N PRO A 96 -35.20 20.26 -21.42
CA PRO A 96 -35.72 20.97 -20.28
C PRO A 96 -36.99 21.68 -20.73
N SER A 97 -38.14 21.08 -20.42
CA SER A 97 -39.42 21.80 -20.43
C SER A 97 -39.44 22.64 -19.16
N THR A 98 -39.12 23.93 -19.28
CA THR A 98 -39.69 25.04 -18.51
C THR A 98 -39.17 26.36 -19.06
N ASP A 99 -40.15 27.20 -19.42
CA ASP A 99 -40.15 28.58 -19.91
C ASP A 99 -38.97 29.52 -19.58
N ASN A 100 -38.58 30.26 -20.63
CA ASN A 100 -38.34 31.71 -20.72
C ASN A 100 -37.02 32.09 -21.44
N ARG A 101 -37.18 32.55 -22.69
CA ARG A 101 -36.20 33.33 -23.47
C ARG A 101 -36.35 34.82 -23.08
N PRO A 102 -35.34 35.71 -23.26
CA PRO A 102 -34.96 36.13 -24.62
C PRO A 102 -33.46 36.32 -24.89
N ILE A 103 -33.21 36.51 -26.18
CA ILE A 103 -31.99 36.53 -26.98
C ILE A 103 -31.31 37.91 -26.95
N LYS A 104 -29.96 37.95 -26.84
CA LYS A 104 -29.02 38.96 -27.41
C LYS A 104 -27.59 38.50 -27.07
N GLY A 105 -26.56 38.50 -27.89
CA GLY A 105 -26.31 38.88 -29.27
C GLY A 105 -24.90 38.38 -29.64
N GLU A 106 -24.66 38.28 -30.93
CA GLU A 106 -23.49 37.71 -31.62
C GLU A 106 -22.16 38.37 -31.25
N ASN A 107 -21.03 37.64 -31.37
CA ASN A 107 -19.91 38.04 -32.24
C ASN A 107 -18.75 37.02 -32.25
N GLN A 108 -18.07 37.05 -33.40
CA GLN A 108 -17.24 36.04 -34.02
C GLN A 108 -15.82 35.86 -33.46
N ALA A 109 -15.23 34.73 -33.86
CA ALA A 109 -13.85 34.54 -34.28
C ALA A 109 -12.70 34.85 -33.30
N ASN A 110 -12.01 33.78 -32.88
CA ASN A 110 -10.55 33.81 -32.86
C ASN A 110 -9.97 32.41 -33.05
N GLU A 111 -9.62 32.07 -34.29
CA GLU A 111 -8.65 31.03 -34.60
C GLU A 111 -7.28 31.45 -34.06
N GLY A 112 -6.67 30.62 -33.21
CA GLY A 112 -5.38 30.94 -32.61
C GLY A 112 -4.54 29.71 -32.28
N SER A 113 -3.76 29.27 -33.26
CA SER A 113 -2.41 28.69 -33.11
C SER A 113 -2.23 27.51 -32.13
N TYR A 114 -2.46 26.28 -32.62
CA TYR A 114 -1.98 25.04 -32.00
C TYR A 114 -0.86 24.41 -32.82
N ALA A 115 0.28 25.09 -32.98
CA ALA A 115 1.41 24.52 -33.70
C ALA A 115 2.76 24.82 -33.01
N ASN A 116 3.01 24.19 -31.84
CA ASN A 116 4.36 23.82 -31.39
C ASN A 116 4.35 23.07 -30.04
N ARG A 117 4.06 21.76 -30.04
CA ARG A 117 4.32 20.89 -28.86
C ARG A 117 4.77 19.46 -29.23
N GLY A 118 5.39 19.28 -30.39
CA GLY A 118 5.82 17.96 -30.83
C GLY A 118 7.31 17.90 -31.11
N LYS A 119 8.18 17.79 -30.10
CA LYS A 119 9.58 17.30 -30.26
C LYS A 119 10.41 17.08 -28.97
N MET A 120 9.87 17.21 -27.75
CA MET A 120 10.64 16.96 -26.51
C MET A 120 10.40 15.60 -25.83
N GLY A 121 9.51 14.73 -26.36
CA GLY A 121 9.08 13.49 -25.67
C GLY A 121 9.95 12.24 -25.87
N LYS A 122 10.90 12.22 -26.82
CA LYS A 122 11.53 10.95 -27.24
C LYS A 122 12.76 10.53 -26.43
N LYS A 123 13.41 11.44 -25.68
CA LYS A 123 14.62 11.14 -24.89
C LYS A 123 14.31 10.56 -23.50
N ASN A 124 13.18 10.91 -22.88
CA ASN A 124 12.79 10.43 -21.55
C ASN A 124 12.10 9.05 -21.55
N ALA A 125 11.61 8.57 -22.69
CA ALA A 125 10.93 7.28 -22.77
C ALA A 125 11.90 6.09 -22.62
N ARG A 126 13.17 6.24 -23.03
CA ARG A 126 14.20 5.20 -22.88
C ARG A 126 14.60 4.99 -21.41
N SER A 127 14.71 6.07 -20.65
CA SER A 127 15.07 6.04 -19.22
C SER A 127 14.04 5.33 -18.32
N ILE A 128 12.76 5.31 -18.69
CA ILE A 128 11.71 4.65 -17.89
C ILE A 128 11.80 3.12 -18.02
N GLY A 129 12.03 2.60 -19.23
CA GLY A 129 12.18 1.15 -19.45
C GLY A 129 13.37 0.58 -18.68
N GLU A 130 14.52 1.26 -18.76
CA GLU A 130 15.74 0.90 -18.05
C GLU A 130 15.57 0.87 -16.52
N LEU A 131 14.71 1.75 -15.97
CA LEU A 131 14.38 1.77 -14.54
C LEU A 131 13.53 0.56 -14.11
N TYR A 132 12.64 0.09 -14.97
CA TYR A 132 11.82 -1.09 -14.71
C TYR A 132 12.64 -2.38 -14.79
N GLU A 133 13.53 -2.49 -15.77
CA GLU A 133 14.43 -3.64 -15.93
C GLU A 133 15.37 -3.77 -14.73
N LYS A 134 16.01 -2.67 -14.32
CA LYS A 134 16.86 -2.67 -13.11
C LYS A 134 16.12 -3.12 -11.86
N LYS A 135 14.89 -2.65 -11.66
CA LYS A 135 14.06 -3.05 -10.51
C LYS A 135 13.69 -4.53 -10.56
N ARG A 136 13.37 -5.05 -11.75
CA ARG A 136 13.09 -6.46 -12.00
C ARG A 136 14.29 -7.33 -11.60
N ASP A 137 15.47 -6.95 -12.06
CA ASP A 137 16.71 -7.69 -11.79
C ASP A 137 17.06 -7.69 -10.29
N GLU A 138 16.88 -6.56 -9.61
CA GLU A 138 17.06 -6.45 -8.17
C GLU A 138 16.06 -7.32 -7.39
N ASP A 139 14.79 -7.31 -7.77
CA ASP A 139 13.75 -8.13 -7.15
C ASP A 139 14.00 -9.64 -7.39
N GLU A 140 14.51 -10.02 -8.56
CA GLU A 140 14.85 -11.41 -8.89
C GLU A 140 16.08 -11.89 -8.12
N LYS A 141 17.12 -11.05 -7.97
CA LYS A 141 18.27 -11.34 -7.10
C LYS A 141 17.85 -11.50 -5.64
N ALA A 142 17.01 -10.60 -5.13
CA ALA A 142 16.51 -10.67 -3.77
C ALA A 142 15.59 -11.89 -3.51
N LYS A 143 15.00 -12.49 -4.54
CA LYS A 143 14.29 -13.77 -4.42
C LYS A 143 15.28 -14.93 -4.35
N MET A 144 16.26 -14.96 -5.26
CA MET A 144 17.28 -16.01 -5.28
C MET A 144 18.06 -16.09 -3.96
N GLU A 145 18.44 -14.95 -3.37
CA GLU A 145 19.13 -14.93 -2.08
C GLU A 145 18.26 -15.48 -0.93
N ARG A 146 16.96 -15.13 -0.90
CA ARG A 146 16.03 -15.66 0.10
C ARG A 146 15.80 -17.16 -0.07
N ASP A 147 15.65 -17.61 -1.30
CA ASP A 147 15.42 -19.01 -1.61
C ASP A 147 16.66 -19.85 -1.26
N ALA A 148 17.87 -19.33 -1.51
CA ALA A 148 19.12 -19.97 -1.09
C ALA A 148 19.22 -20.11 0.44
N ILE A 149 18.88 -19.06 1.19
CA ILE A 149 18.86 -19.10 2.66
C ILE A 149 17.83 -20.14 3.16
N MET A 150 16.66 -20.18 2.54
CA MET A 150 15.63 -21.16 2.90
C MET A 150 16.06 -22.59 2.58
N GLN A 151 16.70 -22.83 1.44
CA GLN A 151 17.24 -24.14 1.08
C GLN A 151 18.30 -24.59 2.07
N ALA A 152 19.30 -23.75 2.37
CA ALA A 152 20.33 -24.07 3.36
C ALA A 152 19.75 -24.43 4.73
N LYS A 153 18.75 -23.66 5.21
CA LYS A 153 18.05 -23.94 6.46
C LYS A 153 17.24 -25.24 6.43
N ASN A 154 16.63 -25.56 5.30
CA ASN A 154 15.88 -26.80 5.12
C ASN A 154 16.81 -28.01 5.09
N GLU A 155 17.97 -27.91 4.43
CA GLU A 155 18.99 -28.94 4.40
C GLU A 155 19.56 -29.22 5.80
N GLU A 156 19.88 -28.17 6.57
CA GLU A 156 20.31 -28.31 7.96
C GLU A 156 19.26 -29.05 8.80
N ARG A 157 17.98 -28.67 8.66
CA ARG A 157 16.87 -29.34 9.35
C ARG A 157 16.76 -30.82 8.95
N GLN A 158 16.88 -31.13 7.65
CA GLN A 158 16.85 -32.51 7.17
C GLN A 158 18.04 -33.32 7.70
N GLN A 159 19.23 -32.73 7.79
CA GLN A 159 20.39 -33.39 8.40
C GLN A 159 20.18 -33.66 9.89
N ALA A 160 19.66 -32.69 10.63
CA ALA A 160 19.31 -32.90 12.05
C ALA A 160 18.24 -33.99 12.21
N GLU A 161 17.24 -34.01 11.33
CA GLU A 161 16.18 -35.01 11.35
C GLU A 161 16.69 -36.42 10.98
N THR A 162 17.56 -36.56 9.99
CA THR A 162 18.17 -37.84 9.63
C THR A 162 19.04 -38.38 10.77
N ARG A 163 19.83 -37.52 11.43
CA ARG A 163 20.58 -37.89 12.64
C ARG A 163 19.64 -38.36 13.76
N ARG A 164 18.59 -37.59 14.04
CA ARG A 164 17.58 -37.95 15.04
C ARG A 164 16.89 -39.28 14.71
N ARG A 165 16.53 -39.50 13.44
CA ARG A 165 15.87 -40.74 12.98
C ARG A 165 16.80 -41.94 13.10
N ALA A 166 18.07 -41.80 12.73
CA ALA A 166 19.05 -42.87 12.84
C ALA A 166 19.31 -43.27 14.31
N LEU A 167 19.46 -42.30 15.22
CA LEU A 167 19.54 -42.55 16.65
C LEU A 167 18.28 -43.26 17.16
N LYS A 168 17.11 -42.74 16.79
CA LYS A 168 15.81 -43.30 17.16
C LYS A 168 15.70 -44.77 16.70
N GLU A 169 16.06 -45.05 15.45
CA GLU A 169 16.03 -46.40 14.89
C GLU A 169 16.93 -47.38 15.65
N LYS A 170 18.16 -46.98 15.99
CA LYS A 170 19.06 -47.78 16.84
C LYS A 170 18.42 -48.09 18.20
N MET A 171 17.78 -47.12 18.83
CA MET A 171 17.13 -47.30 20.14
C MET A 171 15.89 -48.20 20.10
N TYR A 172 15.17 -48.25 18.97
CA TYR A 172 14.02 -49.14 18.80
C TYR A 172 14.37 -50.55 18.32
N LYS A 173 15.65 -50.87 18.09
CA LYS A 173 16.06 -52.25 17.78
C LYS A 173 15.68 -53.16 18.94
N LYS A 174 15.07 -54.29 18.61
CA LYS A 174 14.59 -55.30 19.55
C LYS A 174 15.34 -56.62 19.37
N THR A 175 15.49 -57.37 20.45
CA THR A 175 15.99 -58.74 20.46
C THR A 175 14.92 -59.70 19.91
N LYS A 176 15.26 -60.99 19.72
CA LYS A 176 14.31 -62.03 19.29
C LYS A 176 13.06 -62.13 20.20
N SER A 177 13.21 -61.80 21.49
CA SER A 177 12.12 -61.77 22.48
C SER A 177 11.37 -60.43 22.55
N GLY A 178 11.68 -59.47 21.68
CA GLY A 178 11.00 -58.17 21.60
C GLY A 178 11.47 -57.11 22.60
N GLN A 179 12.47 -57.41 23.44
CA GLN A 179 13.07 -56.45 24.37
C GLN A 179 14.02 -55.48 23.63
N PRO A 180 14.12 -54.20 24.03
CA PRO A 180 15.10 -53.28 23.44
C PRO A 180 16.53 -53.80 23.56
N VAL A 181 17.32 -53.66 22.49
CA VAL A 181 18.73 -54.07 22.50
C VAL A 181 19.54 -53.15 23.42
N MET A 182 20.01 -53.69 24.54
CA MET A 182 20.68 -52.92 25.61
C MET A 182 21.94 -52.18 25.16
N LYS A 183 22.68 -52.72 24.18
CA LYS A 183 23.88 -52.09 23.62
C LYS A 183 23.64 -50.63 23.23
N TYR A 184 22.63 -50.38 22.41
CA TYR A 184 22.32 -49.03 21.91
C TYR A 184 21.71 -48.12 22.97
N ARG A 185 21.03 -48.69 23.97
CA ARG A 185 20.43 -47.92 25.06
C ARG A 185 21.49 -47.42 26.04
N ILE A 186 22.47 -48.26 26.38
CA ILE A 186 23.60 -47.89 27.24
C ILE A 186 24.47 -46.84 26.55
N GLU A 187 24.78 -47.03 25.26
CA GLU A 187 25.55 -46.06 24.45
C GLU A 187 24.91 -44.66 24.48
N HIS A 188 23.60 -44.55 24.29
CA HIS A 188 22.89 -43.28 24.36
C HIS A 188 22.91 -42.64 25.77
N LEU A 189 22.73 -43.45 26.81
CA LEU A 189 22.80 -42.94 28.20
C LEU A 189 24.19 -42.36 28.50
N LEU A 190 25.26 -43.05 28.08
CA LEU A 190 26.63 -42.58 28.24
C LEU A 190 26.88 -41.28 27.45
N GLU A 191 26.43 -41.20 26.20
CA GLU A 191 26.54 -40.00 25.36
C GLU A 191 25.79 -38.81 25.98
N SER A 192 24.60 -39.03 26.55
CA SER A 192 23.82 -37.97 27.21
C SER A 192 24.48 -37.45 28.48
N ILE A 193 25.15 -38.31 29.26
CA ILE A 193 25.89 -37.92 30.45
C ILE A 193 27.13 -37.10 30.06
N GLN A 194 27.89 -37.55 29.06
CA GLN A 194 29.08 -36.84 28.59
C GLN A 194 28.76 -35.49 27.95
N GLY A 195 27.68 -35.41 27.16
CA GLY A 195 27.22 -34.16 26.56
C GLY A 195 26.63 -33.16 27.58
N SER A 196 26.19 -33.62 28.75
CA SER A 196 25.73 -32.75 29.85
C SER A 196 26.85 -32.25 30.77
N ALA A 197 28.04 -32.85 30.68
CA ALA A 197 29.20 -32.52 31.50
C ALA A 197 30.19 -31.55 30.81
N SER A 198 29.90 -31.13 29.57
CA SER A 198 30.62 -30.08 28.83
C SER A 198 29.79 -28.80 28.77
#